data_AF-A0A162NTU5-F1
#
_entry.id   AF-A0A162NTU5-F1
#
_cell.length_a   1.000
_cell.length_b   1.000
_cell.length_c   1.000
_cell.angle_alpha   90.00
_cell.angle_beta   90.00
_cell.angle_gamma   90.00
#
_symmetry.space_group_name_H-M   'P 1'
#
loop_
_entity.id
_entity.type
_entity.pdbx_description
1 polymer ?
#
loop_
_entity_poly.entity_id
_entity_poly.type
_entity_poly.pdbx_seq_one_letter_code
_entity_poly.pdbx_strand_id
1 'polypeptide(L)'
;MASVDEVIFRTETEEVTINVDSMTTQEYENKYRGFLFCTNEGCGAKMSFVYDSLLQRGYFRNWRFEKHSLKCDYHNDNVKGKTGTYKEGEVFGVLTRKQKSSSLDRAFDLLSMTEEEKRRRREERRNKPPKEKVTNSSPKPETTIVLDLNDEGTASKVDDSVRPRLGSSKVADRIKDTDIKKTKTIYGFLKSVSYGEKHATITIEHKNVLVDFKFEEVFTANSPDAIGYFHHIQRYLTEYKNVPFAALGEVRKNRQTDRFEVVVYDSDSIKINRMTLTSLAAFYATDGLS
;
A
#
# COMPACT_ATOMS: atom_id res chain seq x y z
N MET A 1 -10.86 -14.86 15.84
CA MET A 1 -9.44 -14.46 15.81
C MET A 1 -9.35 -13.14 16.56
N ALA A 2 -8.66 -13.10 17.68
CA ALA A 2 -8.63 -11.90 18.50
C ALA A 2 -7.79 -10.80 17.84
N SER A 3 -8.35 -9.59 17.80
CA SER A 3 -7.68 -8.37 17.37
C SER A 3 -7.74 -7.36 18.51
N VAL A 4 -6.59 -6.85 18.93
CA VAL A 4 -6.47 -5.90 20.05
C VAL A 4 -5.72 -4.64 19.60
N ASP A 5 -5.91 -3.55 20.34
CA ASP A 5 -5.32 -2.24 20.03
C ASP A 5 -4.09 -1.91 20.88
N GLU A 6 -3.85 -2.69 21.92
CA GLU A 6 -2.74 -2.51 22.86
C GLU A 6 -2.05 -3.84 23.11
N VAL A 7 -0.73 -3.77 23.24
CA VAL A 7 0.14 -4.92 23.55
C VAL A 7 1.23 -4.49 24.51
N ILE A 8 1.77 -5.47 25.21
CA ILE A 8 2.96 -5.29 26.05
C ILE A 8 4.18 -5.58 25.18
N PHE A 9 5.08 -4.61 25.05
CA PHE A 9 6.42 -4.85 24.54
C PHE A 9 7.31 -5.21 25.72
N ARG A 10 7.92 -6.39 25.67
CA ARG A 10 8.77 -6.92 26.73
C ARG A 10 10.11 -7.37 26.15
N THR A 11 11.18 -6.81 26.67
CA THR A 11 12.57 -7.28 26.47
C THR A 11 13.17 -7.68 27.81
N GLU A 12 14.46 -8.00 27.85
CA GLU A 12 15.16 -8.30 29.11
C GLU A 12 15.29 -7.05 30.03
N THR A 13 15.14 -5.84 29.48
CA THR A 13 15.43 -4.58 30.18
C THR A 13 14.25 -3.62 30.29
N GLU A 14 13.22 -3.76 29.45
CA GLU A 14 12.07 -2.85 29.42
C GLU A 14 10.73 -3.58 29.23
N GLU A 15 9.70 -3.09 29.92
CA GLU A 15 8.30 -3.48 29.72
C GLU A 15 7.45 -2.23 29.54
N VAL A 16 6.87 -2.06 28.35
CA VAL A 16 6.11 -0.85 27.97
C VAL A 16 4.86 -1.23 27.19
N THR A 17 3.73 -0.58 27.50
CA THR A 17 2.49 -0.73 26.73
C THR A 17 2.56 0.08 25.44
N ILE A 18 2.34 -0.57 24.30
CA ILE A 18 2.35 0.06 22.98
C ILE A 18 0.93 0.08 22.42
N ASN A 19 0.49 1.28 22.03
CA ASN A 19 -0.75 1.47 21.30
C ASN A 19 -0.49 1.33 19.79
N VAL A 20 -1.51 0.88 19.08
CA VAL A 20 -1.45 0.65 17.65
C VAL A 20 -1.23 1.89 16.77
N ASP A 21 -1.67 3.07 17.23
CA ASP A 21 -1.65 4.30 16.43
C ASP A 21 -0.25 4.93 16.32
N SER A 22 0.61 4.67 17.31
CA SER A 22 2.00 5.14 17.34
C SER A 22 2.95 4.29 16.48
N MET A 23 2.48 3.15 15.94
CA MET A 23 3.37 2.20 15.26
C MET A 23 3.34 2.31 13.74
N THR A 24 4.53 2.37 13.15
CA THR A 24 4.76 2.18 11.72
C THR A 24 5.12 0.73 11.39
N THR A 25 5.08 0.38 10.11
CA THR A 25 5.44 -0.98 9.68
C THR A 25 6.93 -1.24 9.81
N GLN A 26 7.78 -0.24 9.53
CA GLN A 26 9.22 -0.35 9.66
C GLN A 26 9.65 -0.52 11.12
N GLU A 27 9.09 0.26 12.05
CA GLU A 27 9.37 0.11 13.48
C GLU A 27 8.99 -1.28 13.99
N TYR A 28 7.85 -1.81 13.54
CA TYR A 28 7.45 -3.17 13.90
C TYR A 28 8.47 -4.21 13.45
N GLU A 29 8.85 -4.22 12.16
CA GLU A 29 9.76 -5.23 11.62
C GLU A 29 11.17 -5.12 12.25
N ASN A 30 11.63 -3.90 12.56
CA ASN A 30 12.99 -3.66 13.04
C ASN A 30 13.15 -3.78 14.57
N LYS A 31 12.17 -3.32 15.35
CA LYS A 31 12.28 -3.21 16.83
C LYS A 31 11.36 -4.18 17.58
N TYR A 32 10.12 -4.33 17.13
CA TYR A 32 9.07 -4.97 17.94
C TYR A 32 8.77 -6.42 17.57
N ARG A 33 9.20 -6.87 16.39
CA ARG A 33 8.87 -8.19 15.86
C ARG A 33 9.36 -9.31 16.78
N GLY A 34 8.41 -10.07 17.33
CA GLY A 34 8.68 -11.22 18.22
C GLY A 34 8.71 -10.89 19.71
N PHE A 35 8.61 -9.61 20.08
CA PHE A 35 8.69 -9.11 21.46
C PHE A 35 7.38 -8.48 21.97
N LEU A 36 6.28 -8.62 21.21
CA LEU A 36 4.96 -8.11 21.60
C LEU A 36 4.12 -9.24 22.19
N PHE A 37 3.44 -8.95 23.30
CA PHE A 37 2.67 -9.91 24.09
C PHE A 37 1.27 -9.38 24.41
N CYS A 38 0.38 -10.29 24.77
CA CYS A 38 -0.96 -9.96 25.22
C CYS A 38 -0.94 -9.11 26.50
N THR A 39 -1.90 -8.18 26.65
CA THR A 39 -2.07 -7.36 27.86
C THR A 39 -2.78 -8.09 29.00
N ASN A 40 -3.39 -9.25 28.74
CA ASN A 40 -4.14 -9.98 29.78
C ASN A 40 -3.19 -10.66 30.77
N GLU A 41 -3.53 -10.57 32.06
CA GLU A 41 -2.71 -11.10 33.15
C GLU A 41 -2.49 -12.61 32.99
N GLY A 42 -1.24 -13.04 33.11
CA GLY A 42 -0.86 -14.45 32.96
C GLY A 42 -0.96 -15.00 31.53
N CYS A 43 -1.17 -14.16 30.51
CA CYS A 43 -1.18 -14.58 29.11
C CYS A 43 0.15 -14.30 28.41
N GLY A 44 0.96 -15.34 28.20
CA GLY A 44 2.26 -15.25 27.49
C GLY A 44 2.17 -15.25 25.96
N ALA A 45 0.98 -15.08 25.38
CA ALA A 45 0.78 -15.23 23.94
C ALA A 45 1.47 -14.11 23.15
N LYS A 46 2.28 -14.49 22.15
CA LYS A 46 2.92 -13.53 21.26
C LYS A 46 1.93 -12.89 20.30
N MET A 47 2.16 -11.62 20.01
CA MET A 47 1.34 -10.78 19.16
C MET A 47 2.14 -10.26 17.96
N SER A 48 1.43 -9.96 16.87
CA SER A 48 1.96 -9.43 15.62
C SER A 48 1.16 -8.22 15.18
N PHE A 49 1.85 -7.19 14.69
CA PHE A 49 1.22 -6.01 14.15
C PHE A 49 0.79 -6.23 12.70
N VAL A 50 -0.44 -5.86 12.38
CA VAL A 50 -0.97 -5.90 11.02
C VAL A 50 -1.67 -4.59 10.71
N TYR A 51 -1.47 -4.09 9.50
CA TYR A 51 -2.21 -2.94 8.99
C TYR A 51 -3.20 -3.38 7.93
N ASP A 52 -4.49 -3.10 8.16
CA ASP A 52 -5.54 -3.27 7.16
C ASP A 52 -5.71 -1.96 6.39
N SER A 53 -5.23 -1.96 5.14
CA SER A 53 -5.33 -0.84 4.22
C SER A 53 -6.76 -0.47 3.83
N LEU A 54 -7.74 -1.37 3.98
CA LEU A 54 -9.15 -1.04 3.73
C LEU A 54 -9.80 -0.34 4.92
N LEU A 55 -9.36 -0.68 6.14
CA LEU A 55 -9.83 -0.06 7.38
C LEU A 55 -8.98 1.16 7.79
N GLN A 56 -7.87 1.41 7.09
CA GLN A 56 -6.86 2.41 7.43
C GLN A 56 -6.43 2.30 8.90
N ARG A 57 -6.32 1.08 9.41
CA ARG A 57 -6.08 0.82 10.83
C ARG A 57 -5.06 -0.31 11.01
N GLY A 58 -4.11 -0.06 11.91
CA GLY A 58 -3.31 -1.11 12.50
C GLY A 58 -4.12 -1.88 13.55
N TYR A 59 -3.83 -3.15 13.74
CA TYR A 59 -4.30 -3.92 14.90
C TYR A 59 -3.27 -4.99 15.22
N PHE A 60 -3.26 -5.40 16.47
CA PHE A 60 -2.48 -6.55 16.91
C PHE A 60 -3.32 -7.81 16.78
N ARG A 61 -2.68 -8.86 16.30
CA ARG A 61 -3.26 -10.19 16.23
C ARG A 61 -2.28 -11.20 16.78
N ASN A 62 -2.78 -12.36 17.19
CA ASN A 62 -1.92 -13.46 17.61
C ASN A 62 -0.84 -13.77 16.57
N TRP A 63 0.36 -14.05 17.07
CA TRP A 63 1.43 -14.59 16.26
C TRP A 63 1.01 -15.95 15.67
N ARG A 64 1.63 -16.34 14.55
CA ARG A 64 1.23 -17.56 13.84
C ARG A 64 1.33 -18.77 14.79
N PHE A 65 0.22 -19.50 14.92
CA PHE A 65 0.07 -20.70 15.75
C PHE A 65 0.17 -20.50 17.26
N GLU A 66 0.37 -19.27 17.74
CA GLU A 66 0.35 -18.94 19.15
C GLU A 66 -1.09 -18.80 19.65
N LYS A 67 -1.40 -19.53 20.72
CA LYS A 67 -2.72 -19.54 21.35
C LYS A 67 -2.68 -18.73 22.63
N HIS A 68 -3.75 -17.98 22.87
CA HIS A 68 -4.01 -17.43 24.19
C HIS A 68 -4.24 -18.56 25.19
N SER A 69 -3.92 -18.31 26.45
CA SER A 69 -4.27 -19.21 27.55
C SER A 69 -5.80 -19.39 27.64
N LEU A 70 -6.26 -20.53 28.14
CA LEU A 70 -7.70 -20.84 28.28
C LEU A 70 -8.47 -19.81 29.13
N LYS A 71 -7.77 -19.14 30.05
CA LYS A 71 -8.32 -18.10 30.92
C LYS A 71 -8.26 -16.68 30.34
N CYS A 72 -7.72 -16.52 29.13
CA CYS A 72 -7.59 -15.22 28.50
C CYS A 72 -8.86 -14.88 27.72
N ASP A 73 -9.36 -13.66 27.89
CA ASP A 73 -10.52 -13.09 27.18
C ASP A 73 -10.42 -13.18 25.65
N TYR A 74 -9.20 -13.28 25.13
CA TYR A 74 -8.91 -13.35 23.70
C TYR A 74 -8.77 -14.78 23.16
N HIS A 75 -9.00 -15.79 23.99
CA HIS A 75 -9.03 -17.19 23.59
C HIS A 75 -10.05 -17.42 22.47
N ASN A 76 -9.69 -18.26 21.50
CA ASN A 76 -10.58 -18.62 20.38
C ASN A 76 -10.34 -20.07 20.00
N ASP A 77 -11.41 -20.86 20.01
CA ASP A 77 -11.41 -22.22 19.47
C ASP A 77 -11.44 -22.21 17.93
N ASN A 78 -10.75 -23.18 17.33
CA ASN A 78 -10.71 -23.32 15.89
C ASN A 78 -11.95 -24.07 15.40
N VAL A 79 -12.85 -23.40 14.67
CA VAL A 79 -14.00 -24.03 14.00
C VAL A 79 -13.66 -24.46 12.57
N LYS A 80 -14.26 -25.58 12.13
CA LYS A 80 -14.09 -26.29 10.85
C LYS A 80 -14.33 -25.40 9.62
N GLY A 81 -13.72 -25.75 8.48
CA GLY A 81 -13.54 -24.84 7.34
C GLY A 81 -13.91 -25.32 5.93
N LYS A 82 -13.77 -24.38 4.97
CA LYS A 82 -14.06 -24.34 3.53
C LYS A 82 -12.86 -24.67 2.63
N THR A 83 -13.05 -25.00 1.36
CA THR A 83 -11.91 -25.12 0.41
C THR A 83 -11.38 -23.72 -0.01
N GLY A 84 -10.07 -23.47 0.09
CA GLY A 84 -9.32 -22.33 -0.45
C GLY A 84 -8.52 -22.73 -1.69
N THR A 85 -7.45 -22.01 -1.99
CA THR A 85 -6.73 -22.14 -3.27
C THR A 85 -5.24 -21.94 -3.11
N TYR A 86 -4.42 -22.71 -3.84
CA TYR A 86 -2.98 -22.52 -3.97
C TYR A 86 -2.61 -22.04 -5.39
N LYS A 87 -1.41 -21.46 -5.55
CA LYS A 87 -0.97 -20.90 -6.82
C LYS A 87 -0.23 -21.95 -7.65
N GLU A 88 -0.62 -22.11 -8.91
CA GLU A 88 0.01 -23.04 -9.87
C GLU A 88 -0.08 -22.50 -11.29
N GLY A 89 1.07 -22.30 -11.95
CA GLY A 89 1.17 -21.62 -13.24
C GLY A 89 1.17 -20.09 -13.13
N GLU A 90 1.55 -19.41 -14.22
CA GLU A 90 1.60 -17.94 -14.31
C GLU A 90 0.87 -17.48 -15.57
N VAL A 91 0.03 -16.44 -15.42
CA VAL A 91 -0.66 -15.76 -16.52
C VAL A 91 -0.38 -14.28 -16.44
N PHE A 92 -0.16 -13.64 -17.58
CA PHE A 92 0.23 -12.23 -17.66
C PHE A 92 -0.94 -11.42 -18.20
N GLY A 93 -1.21 -10.28 -17.58
CA GLY A 93 -2.27 -9.38 -18.04
C GLY A 93 -1.93 -7.92 -17.79
N VAL A 94 -2.62 -7.04 -18.50
CA VAL A 94 -2.43 -5.59 -18.46
C VAL A 94 -3.57 -4.92 -17.71
N LEU A 95 -3.27 -3.86 -16.96
CA LEU A 95 -4.28 -3.06 -16.29
C LEU A 95 -4.95 -2.10 -17.27
N THR A 96 -6.28 -2.13 -17.30
CA THR A 96 -7.07 -1.13 -18.03
C THR A 96 -6.94 0.26 -17.40
N ARG A 97 -7.08 1.33 -18.20
CA ARG A 97 -7.14 2.73 -17.71
C ARG A 97 -8.16 2.91 -16.58
N LYS A 98 -9.33 2.26 -16.70
CA LYS A 98 -10.38 2.29 -15.66
C LYS A 98 -9.90 1.68 -14.35
N GLN A 99 -9.17 0.56 -14.38
CA GLN A 99 -8.60 -0.05 -13.17
C GLN A 99 -7.56 0.87 -12.52
N LYS A 100 -6.67 1.48 -13.33
CA LYS A 100 -5.67 2.45 -12.85
C LYS A 100 -6.35 3.64 -12.17
N SER A 101 -7.25 4.34 -12.86
CA SER A 101 -7.97 5.49 -12.29
C SER A 101 -8.73 5.12 -11.02
N SER A 102 -9.50 4.02 -11.04
CA SER A 102 -10.26 3.59 -9.86
C SER A 102 -9.38 3.31 -8.64
N SER A 103 -8.14 2.85 -8.86
CA SER A 103 -7.18 2.61 -7.78
C SER A 103 -6.60 3.90 -7.21
N LEU A 104 -6.27 4.86 -8.10
CA LEU A 104 -5.77 6.18 -7.73
C LEU A 104 -6.86 6.96 -6.99
N ASP A 105 -8.09 6.98 -7.49
CA ASP A 105 -9.23 7.65 -6.87
C ASP A 105 -9.51 7.10 -5.47
N ARG A 106 -9.46 5.76 -5.32
CA ARG A 106 -9.56 5.11 -4.01
C ARG A 106 -8.42 5.53 -3.08
N ALA A 107 -7.20 5.72 -3.58
CA ALA A 107 -6.08 6.16 -2.76
C ALA A 107 -6.31 7.58 -2.20
N PHE A 108 -6.86 8.49 -3.00
CA PHE A 108 -7.27 9.81 -2.52
C PHE A 108 -8.42 9.72 -1.52
N ASP A 109 -9.42 8.88 -1.77
CA ASP A 109 -10.51 8.66 -0.81
C ASP A 109 -9.92 8.26 0.55
N LEU A 110 -9.00 7.29 0.57
CA LEU A 110 -8.36 6.80 1.80
C LEU A 110 -7.53 7.89 2.51
N LEU A 111 -6.86 8.77 1.77
CA LEU A 111 -6.07 9.86 2.34
C LEU A 111 -6.97 10.97 2.93
N SER A 112 -8.14 11.21 2.32
CA SER A 112 -9.11 12.22 2.75
C SER A 112 -10.12 11.72 3.79
N MET A 113 -10.12 10.42 4.14
CA MET A 113 -11.06 9.86 5.11
C MET A 113 -10.86 10.47 6.50
N THR A 114 -11.95 10.99 7.08
CA THR A 114 -11.99 11.45 8.48
C THR A 114 -11.95 10.27 9.45
N GLU A 115 -11.58 10.53 10.71
CA GLU A 115 -11.60 9.49 11.75
C GLU A 115 -13.00 8.92 12.02
N GLU A 116 -14.04 9.74 11.86
CA GLU A 116 -15.43 9.30 12.01
C GLU A 116 -15.85 8.33 10.89
N GLU A 117 -15.50 8.66 9.64
CA GLU A 117 -15.72 7.79 8.48
C GLU A 117 -14.96 6.46 8.63
N LYS A 118 -13.72 6.53 9.13
CA LYS A 118 -12.93 5.34 9.49
C LYS A 118 -13.63 4.53 10.58
N ARG A 119 -14.21 5.17 11.61
CA ARG A 119 -14.94 4.49 12.69
C ARG A 119 -16.19 3.77 12.17
N ARG A 120 -16.99 4.44 11.34
CA ARG A 120 -18.20 3.85 10.73
C ARG A 120 -17.89 2.59 9.92
N ARG A 121 -16.86 2.62 9.06
CA ARG A 121 -16.45 1.43 8.29
C ARG A 121 -15.96 0.28 9.17
N ARG A 122 -15.38 0.57 10.34
CA ARG A 122 -14.97 -0.45 11.33
C ARG A 122 -16.21 -1.15 11.91
N GLU A 123 -17.23 -0.38 12.28
CA GLU A 123 -18.49 -0.90 12.85
C GLU A 123 -19.26 -1.76 11.83
N GLU A 124 -19.41 -1.27 10.60
CA GLU A 124 -20.08 -2.01 9.51
C GLU A 124 -19.45 -3.39 9.23
N ARG A 125 -18.14 -3.53 9.43
CA ARG A 125 -17.43 -4.80 9.25
C ARG A 125 -17.43 -5.69 10.50
N ARG A 126 -17.46 -5.12 11.71
CA ARG A 126 -17.64 -5.92 12.94
C ARG A 126 -18.97 -6.67 12.92
N ASN A 127 -19.99 -6.09 12.29
CA ASN A 127 -21.30 -6.69 12.14
C ASN A 127 -21.37 -7.75 11.02
N LYS A 128 -20.28 -8.03 10.29
CA LYS A 128 -20.27 -9.09 9.28
C LYS A 128 -20.06 -10.46 9.93
N PRO A 129 -20.83 -11.48 9.51
CA PRO A 129 -20.69 -12.82 10.07
C PRO A 129 -19.25 -13.35 9.85
N PRO A 130 -18.71 -14.08 10.82
CA PRO A 130 -17.36 -14.63 10.74
C PRO A 130 -17.22 -15.51 9.51
N LYS A 131 -16.16 -15.28 8.72
CA LYS A 131 -15.85 -16.11 7.56
C LYS A 131 -15.30 -17.46 8.04
N GLU A 132 -15.83 -18.53 7.47
CA GLU A 132 -15.33 -19.90 7.65
C GLU A 132 -13.84 -19.98 7.24
N LYS A 133 -13.00 -20.63 8.07
CA LYS A 133 -11.57 -20.87 7.76
C LYS A 133 -11.42 -21.83 6.57
N VAL A 134 -10.24 -21.92 5.96
CA VAL A 134 -9.99 -22.83 4.83
C VAL A 134 -9.41 -24.20 5.28
N THR A 135 -9.89 -25.32 4.75
CA THR A 135 -9.49 -26.73 5.03
C THR A 135 -8.89 -27.46 3.83
N ASN A 136 -9.39 -27.25 2.61
CA ASN A 136 -8.86 -27.87 1.37
C ASN A 136 -8.35 -26.81 0.41
N SER A 137 -7.53 -27.12 -0.60
CA SER A 137 -7.04 -26.11 -1.56
C SER A 137 -7.11 -26.59 -3.01
N SER A 138 -7.54 -25.75 -3.95
CA SER A 138 -7.48 -26.02 -5.40
C SER A 138 -6.48 -25.11 -6.14
N PRO A 139 -5.88 -25.56 -7.25
CA PRO A 139 -4.94 -24.75 -8.01
C PRO A 139 -5.62 -23.57 -8.70
N LYS A 140 -4.95 -22.42 -8.68
CA LYS A 140 -5.26 -21.26 -9.53
C LYS A 140 -3.98 -20.63 -10.05
N PRO A 141 -3.94 -20.17 -11.30
CA PRO A 141 -2.77 -19.48 -11.84
C PRO A 141 -2.49 -18.18 -11.07
N GLU A 142 -1.20 -17.91 -10.87
CA GLU A 142 -0.74 -16.61 -10.41
C GLU A 142 -0.88 -15.61 -11.56
N THR A 143 -1.55 -14.48 -11.30
CA THR A 143 -1.66 -13.42 -12.30
C THR A 143 -0.61 -12.36 -12.04
N THR A 144 0.24 -12.13 -13.04
CA THR A 144 1.29 -11.12 -13.03
C THR A 144 0.86 -9.93 -13.88
N ILE A 145 1.09 -8.72 -13.36
CA ILE A 145 0.75 -7.47 -14.04
C ILE A 145 1.95 -7.04 -14.86
N VAL A 146 1.75 -6.89 -16.16
CA VAL A 146 2.77 -6.33 -17.07
C VAL A 146 2.55 -4.82 -17.14
N LEU A 147 3.62 -4.06 -16.85
CA LEU A 147 3.62 -2.60 -16.85
C LEU A 147 4.40 -2.01 -18.03
N ASP A 148 5.44 -2.71 -18.49
CA ASP A 148 6.22 -2.36 -19.67
C ASP A 148 5.82 -3.25 -20.84
N LEU A 149 5.24 -2.64 -21.88
CA LEU A 149 4.85 -3.35 -23.11
C LEU A 149 5.93 -3.28 -24.20
N ASN A 150 7.00 -2.51 -23.97
CA ASN A 150 8.11 -2.41 -24.91
C ASN A 150 9.13 -3.55 -24.72
N ASP A 151 9.05 -4.27 -23.61
CA ASP A 151 9.81 -5.49 -23.38
C ASP A 151 9.16 -6.66 -24.15
N GLU A 152 9.73 -7.01 -25.30
CA GLU A 152 9.26 -8.11 -26.17
C GLU A 152 9.11 -9.45 -25.43
N GLY A 153 9.93 -9.69 -24.40
CA GLY A 153 9.91 -10.93 -23.62
C GLY A 153 8.69 -11.06 -22.69
N THR A 154 8.13 -9.93 -22.24
CA THR A 154 6.92 -9.91 -21.40
C THR A 154 5.67 -9.58 -22.20
N ALA A 155 5.76 -8.72 -23.22
CA ALA A 155 4.65 -8.37 -24.11
C ALA A 155 4.09 -9.61 -24.84
N SER A 156 4.96 -10.51 -25.31
CA SER A 156 4.56 -11.76 -25.99
C SER A 156 3.81 -12.77 -25.11
N LYS A 157 3.85 -12.60 -23.78
CA LYS A 157 3.18 -13.48 -22.82
C LYS A 157 1.83 -12.94 -22.35
N VAL A 158 1.49 -11.71 -22.70
CA VAL A 158 0.25 -11.05 -22.29
C VAL A 158 -0.95 -11.75 -22.91
N ASP A 159 -1.91 -12.12 -22.07
CA ASP A 159 -3.22 -12.61 -22.46
C ASP A 159 -4.27 -11.52 -22.17
N ASP A 160 -4.85 -10.95 -23.23
CA ASP A 160 -5.85 -9.88 -23.12
C ASP A 160 -7.16 -10.33 -22.45
N SER A 161 -7.43 -11.64 -22.39
CA SER A 161 -8.59 -12.19 -21.67
C SER A 161 -8.37 -12.17 -20.15
N VAL A 162 -7.11 -12.11 -19.71
CA VAL A 162 -6.73 -12.10 -18.30
C VAL A 162 -6.88 -10.68 -17.76
N ARG A 163 -7.83 -10.52 -16.83
CA ARG A 163 -8.01 -9.26 -16.09
C ARG A 163 -7.29 -9.34 -14.74
N PRO A 164 -6.06 -8.81 -14.62
CA PRO A 164 -5.33 -8.87 -13.37
C PRO A 164 -6.05 -8.10 -12.27
N ARG A 165 -5.93 -8.60 -11.05
CA ARG A 165 -6.44 -7.91 -9.85
C ARG A 165 -5.33 -7.07 -9.25
N LEU A 166 -5.56 -5.77 -9.23
CA LEU A 166 -4.65 -4.86 -8.53
C LEU A 166 -4.77 -5.06 -7.01
N GLY A 167 -3.62 -5.15 -6.34
CA GLY A 167 -3.55 -5.24 -4.89
C GLY A 167 -4.10 -3.99 -4.20
N SER A 168 -4.36 -4.08 -2.91
CA SER A 168 -4.77 -2.91 -2.10
C SER A 168 -3.73 -1.79 -2.16
N SER A 169 -4.19 -0.54 -2.31
CA SER A 169 -3.36 0.66 -2.21
C SER A 169 -2.67 0.75 -0.84
N LYS A 170 -1.46 1.33 -0.80
CA LYS A 170 -0.65 1.49 0.41
C LYS A 170 -0.25 2.94 0.60
N VAL A 171 -0.42 3.45 1.82
CA VAL A 171 0.20 4.70 2.22
C VAL A 171 1.69 4.49 2.51
N ALA A 172 2.52 5.53 2.37
CA ALA A 172 3.99 5.44 2.43
C ALA A 172 4.55 4.68 3.66
N ASP A 173 4.02 4.87 4.87
CA ASP A 173 4.46 4.20 6.11
C ASP A 173 4.00 2.73 6.25
N ARG A 174 3.28 2.21 5.24
CA ARG A 174 2.66 0.86 5.25
C ARG A 174 3.17 -0.08 4.16
N ILE A 175 4.22 0.34 3.46
CA ILE A 175 4.94 -0.50 2.50
C ILE A 175 5.77 -1.54 3.27
N LYS A 176 5.84 -2.76 2.75
CA LYS A 176 6.58 -3.89 3.32
C LYS A 176 7.57 -4.47 2.32
N ASP A 177 8.57 -5.19 2.80
CA ASP A 177 9.48 -5.96 1.93
C ASP A 177 8.73 -6.98 1.06
N THR A 178 7.61 -7.52 1.56
CA THR A 178 6.75 -8.42 0.77
C THR A 178 6.05 -7.73 -0.41
N ASP A 179 6.06 -6.41 -0.47
CA ASP A 179 5.53 -5.63 -1.59
C ASP A 179 6.58 -5.39 -2.69
N ILE A 180 7.87 -5.66 -2.43
CA ILE A 180 8.94 -5.55 -3.45
C ILE A 180 8.61 -6.44 -4.67
N LYS A 181 8.88 -5.92 -5.87
CA LYS A 181 8.52 -6.47 -7.19
C LYS A 181 7.02 -6.57 -7.46
N LYS A 182 6.15 -6.03 -6.60
CA LYS A 182 4.70 -6.02 -6.84
C LYS A 182 4.25 -4.68 -7.38
N THR A 183 3.30 -4.73 -8.31
CA THR A 183 2.55 -3.55 -8.76
C THR A 183 1.56 -3.10 -7.69
N LYS A 184 1.73 -1.88 -7.18
CA LYS A 184 0.89 -1.29 -6.12
C LYS A 184 0.62 0.18 -6.38
N THR A 185 -0.56 0.64 -5.98
CA THR A 185 -0.82 2.08 -5.83
C THR A 185 -0.28 2.54 -4.49
N ILE A 186 0.71 3.43 -4.52
CA ILE A 186 1.31 4.06 -3.35
C ILE A 186 0.85 5.52 -3.28
N TYR A 187 0.54 6.00 -2.07
CA TYR A 187 0.03 7.36 -1.89
C TYR A 187 0.53 8.01 -0.59
N GLY A 188 0.46 9.35 -0.55
CA GLY A 188 0.90 10.19 0.57
C GLY A 188 0.83 11.67 0.20
N PHE A 189 1.63 12.51 0.87
CA PHE A 189 1.69 13.94 0.58
C PHE A 189 2.99 14.29 -0.15
N LEU A 190 2.94 15.12 -1.18
CA LEU A 190 4.13 15.59 -1.88
C LEU A 190 5.10 16.30 -0.93
N LYS A 191 6.38 15.95 -1.05
CA LYS A 191 7.47 16.59 -0.31
C LYS A 191 8.42 17.35 -1.25
N SER A 192 8.79 16.75 -2.36
CA SER A 192 9.66 17.38 -3.36
C SER A 192 9.44 16.79 -4.74
N VAL A 193 9.82 17.57 -5.75
CA VAL A 193 9.81 17.19 -7.17
C VAL A 193 11.17 17.59 -7.74
N SER A 194 11.80 16.66 -8.45
CA SER A 194 13.03 16.88 -9.20
C SER A 194 12.85 16.27 -10.58
N TYR A 195 13.17 16.98 -11.64
CA TYR A 195 13.06 16.47 -13.00
C TYR A 195 14.22 16.98 -13.86
N GLY A 196 14.67 16.14 -14.77
CA GLY A 196 15.56 16.46 -15.87
C GLY A 196 14.91 16.06 -17.20
N GLU A 197 15.69 15.97 -18.27
CA GLU A 197 15.14 15.67 -19.60
C GLU A 197 14.56 14.27 -19.73
N LYS A 198 15.23 13.26 -19.15
CA LYS A 198 14.87 11.84 -19.32
C LYS A 198 14.43 11.13 -18.05
N HIS A 199 14.55 11.80 -16.91
CA HIS A 199 14.23 11.22 -15.63
C HIS A 199 13.56 12.24 -14.73
N ALA A 200 12.63 11.78 -13.91
CA ALA A 200 12.09 12.57 -12.81
C ALA A 200 12.00 11.73 -11.54
N THR A 201 12.04 12.42 -10.41
CA THR A 201 11.81 11.87 -9.08
C THR A 201 10.80 12.74 -8.35
N ILE A 202 9.75 12.11 -7.83
CA ILE A 202 8.81 12.73 -6.89
C ILE A 202 8.98 12.04 -5.56
N THR A 203 9.19 12.78 -4.48
CA THR A 203 9.23 12.23 -3.13
C THR A 203 7.94 12.59 -2.41
N ILE A 204 7.32 11.58 -1.80
CA ILE A 204 6.17 11.77 -0.89
C ILE A 204 6.55 11.48 0.54
N GLU A 205 5.73 11.96 1.47
CA GLU A 205 5.86 11.76 2.91
C GLU A 205 4.52 11.31 3.53
N HIS A 206 4.60 10.39 4.49
CA HIS A 206 3.53 10.14 5.46
C HIS A 206 4.11 9.62 6.78
N LYS A 207 3.74 10.22 7.91
CA LYS A 207 4.30 9.92 9.25
C LYS A 207 5.84 9.84 9.25
N ASN A 208 6.51 10.83 8.63
CA ASN A 208 7.97 10.93 8.48
C ASN A 208 8.64 9.81 7.65
N VAL A 209 7.86 8.89 7.06
CA VAL A 209 8.37 7.91 6.09
C VAL A 209 8.29 8.54 4.70
N LEU A 210 9.44 8.67 4.03
CA LEU A 210 9.49 9.10 2.63
C LEU A 210 9.65 7.94 1.67
N VAL A 211 8.99 8.07 0.52
CA VAL A 211 9.03 7.14 -0.60
C VAL A 211 9.26 7.93 -1.88
N ASP A 212 10.18 7.44 -2.70
CA ASP A 212 10.52 8.06 -3.98
C ASP A 212 9.78 7.37 -5.13
N PHE A 213 9.20 8.16 -6.03
CA PHE A 213 8.67 7.69 -7.31
C PHE A 213 9.69 8.03 -8.39
N LYS A 214 10.13 7.02 -9.13
CA LYS A 214 11.06 7.15 -10.25
C LYS A 214 10.31 7.08 -11.57
N PHE A 215 10.55 8.06 -12.42
CA PHE A 215 10.05 8.14 -13.78
C PHE A 215 11.27 8.02 -14.69
N GLU A 216 11.54 6.82 -15.17
CA GLU A 216 12.76 6.45 -15.91
C GLU A 216 12.49 6.44 -17.43
N GLU A 217 13.44 5.96 -18.24
CA GLU A 217 13.33 5.97 -19.71
C GLU A 217 12.10 5.21 -20.23
N VAL A 218 11.66 4.17 -19.53
CA VAL A 218 10.44 3.44 -19.90
C VAL A 218 9.19 4.32 -19.75
N PHE A 219 9.17 5.19 -18.75
CA PHE A 219 8.08 6.15 -18.58
C PHE A 219 8.02 7.14 -19.75
N THR A 220 9.16 7.67 -20.17
CA THR A 220 9.22 8.60 -21.31
C THR A 220 8.90 7.90 -22.62
N ALA A 221 9.31 6.64 -22.81
CA ALA A 221 8.92 5.86 -23.97
C ALA A 221 7.39 5.67 -24.06
N ASN A 222 6.74 5.39 -22.93
CA ASN A 222 5.29 5.20 -22.87
C ASN A 222 4.51 6.51 -22.81
N SER A 223 5.15 7.63 -22.46
CA SER A 223 4.52 8.94 -22.29
C SER A 223 5.49 10.08 -22.65
N PRO A 224 5.80 10.28 -23.95
CA PRO A 224 6.90 11.16 -24.40
C PRO A 224 6.84 12.61 -23.90
N ASP A 225 5.64 13.17 -23.75
CA ASP A 225 5.45 14.56 -23.33
C ASP A 225 5.23 14.73 -21.82
N ALA A 226 5.13 13.63 -21.07
CA ALA A 226 4.64 13.69 -19.70
C ALA A 226 5.62 14.33 -18.72
N ILE A 227 6.94 14.17 -18.92
CA ILE A 227 7.96 14.85 -18.10
C ILE A 227 7.82 16.37 -18.22
N GLY A 228 7.44 16.86 -19.40
CA GLY A 228 7.19 18.28 -19.63
C GLY A 228 6.20 18.89 -18.65
N TYR A 229 5.26 18.11 -18.09
CA TYR A 229 4.27 18.61 -17.12
C TYR A 229 4.76 18.64 -15.67
N PHE A 230 5.96 18.14 -15.35
CA PHE A 230 6.42 18.05 -13.96
C PHE A 230 6.69 19.42 -13.32
N HIS A 231 7.01 20.44 -14.13
CA HIS A 231 7.13 21.81 -13.65
C HIS A 231 5.82 22.33 -13.04
N HIS A 232 4.65 21.90 -13.56
CA HIS A 232 3.35 22.24 -12.97
C HIS A 232 3.16 21.59 -11.61
N ILE A 233 3.67 20.37 -11.40
CA ILE A 233 3.62 19.70 -10.08
C ILE A 233 4.46 20.49 -9.08
N GLN A 234 5.66 20.91 -9.48
CA GLN A 234 6.53 21.72 -8.63
C GLN A 234 5.85 23.05 -8.26
N ARG A 235 5.25 23.74 -9.23
CA ARG A 235 4.47 24.96 -8.98
C ARG A 235 3.32 24.71 -8.00
N TYR A 236 2.55 23.63 -8.20
CA TYR A 236 1.45 23.26 -7.32
C TYR A 236 1.90 22.99 -5.88
N LEU A 237 3.06 22.35 -5.73
CA LEU A 237 3.66 22.12 -4.42
C LEU A 237 4.11 23.42 -3.72
N THR A 238 4.52 24.43 -4.47
CA THR A 238 4.90 25.73 -3.89
C THR A 238 3.70 26.56 -3.45
N GLU A 239 2.58 26.46 -4.16
CA GLU A 239 1.35 27.23 -3.89
C GLU A 239 0.49 26.58 -2.80
N TYR A 240 0.47 25.25 -2.73
CA TYR A 240 -0.39 24.49 -1.82
C TYR A 240 0.40 23.64 -0.84
N LYS A 241 -0.01 23.64 0.43
CA LYS A 241 0.54 22.75 1.46
C LYS A 241 -0.18 21.40 1.46
N ASN A 242 0.50 20.35 1.90
CA ASN A 242 -0.06 18.99 2.05
C ASN A 242 -0.74 18.47 0.78
N VAL A 243 -0.08 18.61 -0.38
CA VAL A 243 -0.63 18.19 -1.67
C VAL A 243 -0.75 16.67 -1.73
N PRO A 244 -1.97 16.10 -1.87
CA PRO A 244 -2.16 14.67 -2.04
C PRO A 244 -1.51 14.15 -3.32
N PHE A 245 -0.84 13.01 -3.22
CA PHE A 245 -0.25 12.33 -4.37
C PHE A 245 -0.55 10.84 -4.33
N ALA A 246 -0.84 10.26 -5.49
CA ALA A 246 -0.93 8.83 -5.66
C ALA A 246 -0.35 8.43 -7.02
N ALA A 247 0.43 7.35 -7.02
CA ALA A 247 0.86 6.72 -8.25
C ALA A 247 0.87 5.19 -8.14
N LEU A 248 0.66 4.55 -9.27
CA LEU A 248 0.71 3.11 -9.47
C LEU A 248 2.06 2.77 -10.11
N GLY A 249 2.75 1.79 -9.54
CA GLY A 249 4.02 1.35 -10.08
C GLY A 249 4.53 0.08 -9.42
N GLU A 250 5.73 -0.33 -9.82
CA GLU A 250 6.44 -1.45 -9.22
C GLU A 250 7.22 -0.97 -7.99
N VAL A 251 7.02 -1.62 -6.84
CA VAL A 251 7.77 -1.30 -5.62
C VAL A 251 9.15 -1.94 -5.68
N ARG A 252 10.18 -1.15 -5.43
CA ARG A 252 11.59 -1.55 -5.30
C ARG A 252 12.14 -1.08 -3.96
N LYS A 253 13.33 -1.57 -3.61
CA LYS A 253 14.10 -1.08 -2.48
C LYS A 253 15.41 -0.50 -2.99
N ASN A 254 15.63 0.78 -2.71
CA ASN A 254 16.85 1.46 -3.10
C ASN A 254 18.01 0.95 -2.23
N ARG A 255 19.04 0.39 -2.87
CA ARG A 255 20.17 -0.22 -2.14
C ARG A 255 21.08 0.78 -1.43
N GLN A 256 21.08 2.05 -1.86
CA GLN A 256 21.95 3.08 -1.28
C GLN A 256 21.31 3.77 -0.09
N THR A 257 19.99 4.03 -0.16
CA THR A 257 19.27 4.75 0.88
C THR A 257 18.48 3.84 1.82
N ASP A 258 18.37 2.54 1.50
CA ASP A 258 17.50 1.54 2.13
C ASP A 258 16.00 1.91 2.16
N ARG A 259 15.59 2.87 1.33
CA ARG A 259 14.21 3.33 1.23
C ARG A 259 13.43 2.55 0.18
N PHE A 260 12.12 2.49 0.36
CA PHE A 260 11.25 2.04 -0.73
C PHE A 260 11.21 3.11 -1.83
N GLU A 261 11.25 2.64 -3.07
CA GLU A 261 11.02 3.46 -4.25
C GLU A 261 9.99 2.76 -5.16
N VAL A 262 9.33 3.53 -6.01
CA VAL A 262 8.26 3.04 -6.89
C VAL A 262 8.57 3.48 -8.30
N VAL A 263 8.68 2.55 -9.24
CA VAL A 263 8.90 2.88 -10.64
C VAL A 263 7.56 2.96 -11.35
N VAL A 264 7.29 4.13 -11.92
CA VAL A 264 6.04 4.44 -12.63
C VAL A 264 6.32 4.37 -14.12
N TYR A 265 5.44 3.67 -14.85
CA TYR A 265 5.69 3.30 -16.25
C TYR A 265 4.90 4.13 -17.27
N ASP A 266 3.87 4.87 -16.86
CA ASP A 266 3.06 5.69 -17.77
C ASP A 266 2.33 6.83 -17.04
N SER A 267 1.93 7.86 -17.79
CA SER A 267 1.25 9.05 -17.24
C SER A 267 -0.15 8.76 -16.69
N ASP A 268 -0.82 7.70 -17.14
CA ASP A 268 -2.15 7.31 -16.63
C ASP A 268 -2.07 6.70 -15.21
N SER A 269 -0.86 6.37 -14.77
CA SER A 269 -0.57 5.75 -13.48
C SER A 269 -0.21 6.76 -12.38
N ILE A 270 -0.41 8.06 -12.61
CA ILE A 270 -0.10 9.14 -11.65
C ILE A 270 -1.25 10.14 -11.56
N LYS A 271 -1.54 10.60 -10.34
CA LYS A 271 -2.43 11.73 -10.08
C LYS A 271 -1.90 12.61 -8.96
N ILE A 272 -2.15 13.91 -9.07
CA ILE A 272 -1.81 14.94 -8.09
C ILE A 272 -3.11 15.64 -7.70
N ASN A 273 -3.49 15.55 -6.43
CA ASN A 273 -4.75 16.07 -5.92
C ASN A 273 -5.97 15.70 -6.80
N ARG A 274 -6.10 14.41 -7.14
CA ARG A 274 -7.10 13.84 -8.09
C ARG A 274 -6.99 14.30 -9.55
N MET A 275 -6.10 15.23 -9.89
CA MET A 275 -5.85 15.66 -11.26
C MET A 275 -4.83 14.77 -11.96
N THR A 276 -5.04 14.51 -13.24
CA THR A 276 -4.00 13.95 -14.11
C THR A 276 -2.96 15.02 -14.44
N LEU A 277 -1.81 14.63 -15.02
CA LEU A 277 -0.80 15.61 -15.45
C LEU A 277 -1.36 16.64 -16.44
N THR A 278 -2.16 16.21 -17.40
CA THR A 278 -2.78 17.10 -18.38
C THR A 278 -3.85 17.99 -17.75
N SER A 279 -4.64 17.48 -16.80
CA SER A 279 -5.61 18.30 -16.05
C SER A 279 -4.91 19.37 -15.19
N LEU A 280 -3.77 19.03 -14.58
CA LEU A 280 -2.97 19.98 -13.80
C LEU A 280 -2.35 21.06 -14.70
N ALA A 281 -1.88 20.68 -15.88
CA ALA A 281 -1.40 21.65 -16.88
C ALA A 281 -2.52 22.59 -17.33
N ALA A 282 -3.72 22.06 -17.59
CA ALA A 282 -4.89 22.85 -17.97
C ALA A 282 -5.30 23.84 -16.87
N PHE A 283 -5.27 23.42 -15.59
CA PHE A 283 -5.53 24.30 -14.43
C PHE A 283 -4.63 25.55 -14.46
N TYR A 284 -3.33 25.37 -14.74
CA TYR A 284 -2.40 26.50 -14.84
C TYR A 284 -2.47 27.30 -16.13
N ALA A 285 -2.93 26.69 -17.22
CA ALA A 285 -3.17 27.39 -18.47
C ALA A 285 -4.36 28.37 -18.35
N THR A 286 -5.36 28.03 -17.53
CA THR A 286 -6.54 28.88 -17.30
C THR A 286 -6.29 29.97 -16.25
N ASP A 287 -5.52 29.70 -15.19
CA ASP A 287 -5.17 30.72 -14.18
C ASP A 287 -4.23 31.81 -14.72
N GLY A 288 -3.52 31.55 -15.82
CA GLY A 288 -2.73 32.57 -16.53
C GLY A 288 -3.55 33.53 -17.41
N LEU A 289 -4.87 33.30 -17.53
CA LEU A 289 -5.79 34.10 -18.33
C LEU A 289 -6.77 34.94 -17.49
N SER A 290 -6.65 34.91 -16.16
CA SER A 290 -7.46 35.69 -15.21
C SER A 290 -6.69 36.86 -14.60
#